data_AF-A0A2V9LKV4-F1
#
_entry.id   AF-A0A2V9LKV4-F1
#
_cell.length_a   1.000
_cell.length_b   1.000
_cell.length_c   1.000
_cell.angle_alpha   90.00
_cell.angle_beta   90.00
_cell.angle_gamma   90.00
#
_symmetry.space_group_name_H-M   'P 1'
#
loop_
_entity.id
_entity.type
_entity.pdbx_description
1 polymer ?
#
loop_
_entity_poly.entity_id
_entity_poly.type
_entity_poly.pdbx_seq_one_letter_code
_entity_poly.pdbx_strand_id
1 'polypeptide(L)'
;MEVMRMRLRTKVPVLGVALILAGISHIAAEERREQNPPGGDEFEHLMPHITQSCVVVRETPGIWPYRSFPYGPLGLEVRGAKTPAEADRIRNFFLGAVAGACGIPPDQVTGYFFCGPQCPANRRDHLLGQLPAISSLARDFGDLRAVRLLAAWAPKGELRVNDLFLMQNRAREAVPSRVMGFVPSGDWRSWPSLGAYLQKIDVSEGKVIDLTRRMLEIGLSALIRDPSGIRLVGVGVGDNESGLLFLRPAGSRPRVNAKWPDGRKYTIVEEVAPGVFYYETT
;
A
#
# COMPACT_ATOMS: atom_id res chain seq x y z
N MET A 1 60.83 48.25 42.68
CA MET A 1 60.61 46.79 42.80
C MET A 1 59.24 46.49 42.23
N GLU A 2 59.22 46.03 40.98
CA GLU A 2 58.03 45.71 40.20
C GLU A 2 57.36 44.43 40.72
N VAL A 3 56.04 44.46 40.86
CA VAL A 3 55.23 43.27 41.11
C VAL A 3 54.78 42.71 39.76
N MET A 4 55.54 41.73 39.26
CA MET A 4 55.22 41.01 38.03
C MET A 4 54.08 40.00 38.31
N ARG A 5 52.89 40.30 37.77
CA ARG A 5 51.76 39.35 37.69
C ARG A 5 52.04 38.34 36.57
N MET A 6 52.14 37.05 36.90
CA MET A 6 52.07 35.98 35.90
C MET A 6 50.76 35.20 36.08
N ARG A 7 49.78 35.46 35.20
CA ARG A 7 48.58 34.64 35.01
C ARG A 7 48.91 33.57 33.98
N LEU A 8 48.94 32.29 34.35
CA LEU A 8 48.85 31.20 33.38
C LEU A 8 47.42 31.17 32.82
N ARG A 9 47.26 31.63 31.58
CA ARG A 9 46.10 31.34 30.73
C ARG A 9 46.45 30.15 29.85
N THR A 10 45.99 28.95 30.19
CA THR A 10 45.91 27.83 29.24
C THR A 10 44.73 28.08 28.31
N LYS A 11 45.01 28.55 27.10
CA LYS A 11 44.06 28.56 25.98
C LYS A 11 43.94 27.12 25.46
N VAL A 12 42.81 26.47 25.74
CA VAL A 12 42.38 25.29 24.96
C VAL A 12 42.01 25.80 23.56
N PRO A 13 42.50 25.19 22.46
CA PRO A 13 42.19 25.66 21.13
C PRO A 13 40.72 25.36 20.80
N VAL A 14 39.92 26.41 20.65
CA VAL A 14 38.50 26.40 20.27
C VAL A 14 38.29 25.88 18.82
N LEU A 15 39.36 25.56 18.08
CA LEU A 15 39.27 25.03 16.72
C LEU A 15 38.94 23.52 16.64
N GLY A 16 39.20 22.74 17.70
CA GLY A 16 38.95 21.29 17.71
C GLY A 16 37.49 20.90 17.95
N VAL A 17 36.70 21.77 18.60
CA VAL A 17 35.29 21.49 18.94
C VAL A 17 34.35 21.85 17.78
N ALA A 18 34.72 22.82 16.94
CA ALA A 18 33.93 23.23 15.77
C ALA A 18 33.94 22.18 14.64
N LEU A 19 35.04 21.43 14.45
CA LEU A 19 35.14 20.37 13.46
C LEU A 19 34.39 19.09 13.86
N ILE A 20 34.32 18.79 15.16
CA ILE A 20 33.53 17.67 15.69
C ILE A 20 32.02 18.01 15.64
N LEU A 21 31.64 19.27 15.93
CA LEU A 21 30.24 19.71 15.81
C LEU A 21 29.76 19.81 14.35
N ALA A 22 30.63 20.18 13.39
CA ALA A 22 30.31 20.15 11.97
C ALA A 22 30.19 18.71 11.42
N GLY A 23 31.04 17.79 11.88
CA GLY A 23 30.93 16.36 11.56
C GLY A 23 29.67 15.70 12.12
N ILE A 24 29.28 16.02 13.37
CA ILE A 24 28.04 15.55 13.98
C ILE A 24 26.80 16.19 13.32
N SER A 25 26.90 17.43 12.83
CA SER A 25 25.80 18.09 12.10
C SER A 25 25.62 17.53 10.69
N HIS A 26 26.69 17.09 10.03
CA HIS A 26 26.57 16.37 8.77
C HIS A 26 26.02 14.96 8.97
N ILE A 27 26.53 14.21 9.97
CA ILE A 27 26.01 12.86 10.29
C ILE A 27 24.54 12.93 10.74
N ALA A 28 24.14 13.90 11.56
CA ALA A 28 22.73 14.07 11.98
C ALA A 28 21.80 14.60 10.88
N ALA A 29 22.34 15.26 9.84
CA ALA A 29 21.58 15.65 8.65
C ALA A 29 21.49 14.50 7.63
N GLU A 30 22.51 13.64 7.56
CA GLU A 30 22.53 12.41 6.77
C GLU A 30 21.59 11.35 7.40
N GLU A 31 21.64 11.15 8.73
CA GLU A 31 20.71 10.29 9.47
C GLU A 31 19.27 10.80 9.40
N ARG A 32 19.02 12.12 9.41
CA ARG A 32 17.66 12.66 9.20
C ARG A 32 17.16 12.50 7.76
N ARG A 33 18.06 12.56 6.77
CA ARG A 33 17.72 12.24 5.37
C ARG A 33 17.53 10.74 5.14
N GLU A 34 18.16 9.88 5.93
CA GLU A 34 17.86 8.45 5.98
C GLU A 34 16.53 8.15 6.69
N GLN A 35 16.14 8.95 7.69
CA GLN A 35 14.88 8.76 8.42
C GLN A 35 13.63 9.27 7.69
N ASN A 36 13.74 10.33 6.89
CA ASN A 36 12.63 10.79 6.06
C ASN A 36 12.76 10.23 4.64
N PRO A 37 11.92 9.25 4.25
CA PRO A 37 11.96 8.74 2.89
C PRO A 37 11.69 9.85 1.86
N PRO A 38 12.20 9.72 0.62
CA PRO A 38 11.86 10.63 -0.47
C PRO A 38 10.34 10.81 -0.58
N GLY A 39 9.87 12.06 -0.66
CA GLY A 39 8.44 12.38 -0.61
C GLY A 39 7.86 12.57 0.79
N GLY A 40 8.68 12.72 1.84
CA GLY A 40 8.24 13.01 3.21
C GLY A 40 7.19 14.12 3.31
N ASP A 41 7.46 15.27 2.66
CA ASP A 41 6.53 16.41 2.62
C ASP A 41 5.20 16.07 1.92
N GLU A 42 5.18 15.08 1.03
CA GLU A 42 3.96 14.64 0.36
C GLU A 42 3.04 13.83 1.29
N PHE A 43 3.56 13.27 2.39
CA PHE A 43 2.73 12.59 3.39
C PHE A 43 1.87 13.57 4.21
N GLU A 44 2.28 14.83 4.34
CA GLU A 44 1.49 15.82 5.07
C GLU A 44 0.11 16.02 4.42
N HIS A 45 0.05 16.01 3.08
CA HIS A 45 -1.22 16.08 2.34
C HIS A 45 -2.15 14.90 2.61
N LEU A 46 -1.60 13.74 3.00
CA LEU A 46 -2.38 12.56 3.36
C LEU A 46 -2.95 12.60 4.78
N MET A 47 -2.42 13.45 5.66
CA MET A 47 -2.80 13.46 7.07
C MET A 47 -4.30 13.67 7.33
N PRO A 48 -5.01 14.56 6.62
CA PRO A 48 -6.46 14.69 6.78
C PRO A 48 -7.20 13.38 6.46
N HIS A 49 -6.81 12.70 5.37
CA HIS A 49 -7.39 11.42 4.95
C HIS A 49 -7.09 10.30 5.95
N ILE A 50 -5.85 10.22 6.43
CA ILE A 50 -5.42 9.25 7.46
C ILE A 50 -6.22 9.49 8.74
N THR A 51 -6.30 10.74 9.21
CA THR A 51 -6.99 11.09 10.46
C THR A 51 -8.47 10.72 10.40
N GLN A 52 -9.13 11.02 9.29
CA GLN A 52 -10.53 10.63 9.08
C GLN A 52 -10.71 9.11 9.06
N SER A 53 -9.82 8.38 8.38
CA SER A 53 -9.85 6.92 8.33
C SER A 53 -9.59 6.29 9.71
N CYS A 54 -8.70 6.88 10.51
CA CYS A 54 -8.39 6.42 11.86
C CYS A 54 -9.53 6.62 12.87
N VAL A 55 -10.43 7.59 12.67
CA VAL A 55 -11.65 7.70 13.49
C VAL A 55 -12.45 6.40 13.44
N VAL A 56 -12.68 5.89 12.23
CA VAL A 56 -13.42 4.63 12.04
C VAL A 56 -12.68 3.45 12.67
N VAL A 57 -11.35 3.40 12.55
CA VAL A 57 -10.52 2.35 13.17
C VAL A 57 -10.68 2.32 14.68
N ARG A 58 -10.67 3.49 15.33
CA ARG A 58 -10.84 3.60 16.79
C ARG A 58 -12.26 3.27 17.25
N GLU A 59 -13.27 3.57 16.45
CA GLU A 59 -14.68 3.37 16.79
C GLU A 59 -15.19 1.95 16.48
N THR A 60 -14.48 1.18 15.62
CA THR A 60 -14.92 -0.15 15.18
C THR A 60 -13.84 -1.20 15.47
N PRO A 61 -13.93 -1.92 16.60
CA PRO A 61 -12.99 -3.00 16.91
C PRO A 61 -12.88 -4.03 15.78
N GLY A 62 -11.64 -4.45 15.46
CA GLY A 62 -11.36 -5.45 14.42
C GLY A 62 -11.44 -4.95 12.97
N ILE A 63 -11.70 -3.66 12.73
CA ILE A 63 -11.78 -3.11 11.36
C ILE A 63 -10.41 -2.85 10.73
N TRP A 64 -9.34 -2.81 11.54
CA TRP A 64 -7.98 -2.47 11.11
C TRP A 64 -7.53 -3.24 9.87
N PRO A 65 -7.61 -4.59 9.81
CA PRO A 65 -7.16 -5.35 8.64
C PRO A 65 -7.80 -4.86 7.35
N TYR A 66 -9.13 -4.72 7.33
CA TYR A 66 -9.87 -4.27 6.14
C TYR A 66 -9.52 -2.84 5.72
N ARG A 67 -9.03 -2.01 6.64
CA ARG A 67 -8.60 -0.65 6.33
C ARG A 67 -7.13 -0.61 5.85
N SER A 68 -6.27 -1.50 6.34
CA SER A 68 -4.84 -1.57 6.02
C SER A 68 -4.50 -2.54 4.88
N PHE A 69 -5.49 -3.23 4.30
CA PHE A 69 -5.28 -4.07 3.13
C PHE A 69 -4.65 -3.29 1.97
N PRO A 70 -3.90 -3.98 1.08
CA PRO A 70 -3.45 -3.40 -0.17
C PRO A 70 -4.62 -2.79 -0.92
N TYR A 71 -4.42 -1.57 -1.44
CA TYR A 71 -5.45 -0.78 -2.11
C TYR A 71 -6.63 -0.36 -1.22
N GLY A 72 -6.61 -0.62 0.08
CA GLY A 72 -7.58 -0.13 1.07
C GLY A 72 -7.37 1.34 1.44
N PRO A 73 -8.14 1.89 2.41
CA PRO A 73 -8.15 3.31 2.74
C PRO A 73 -6.86 3.77 3.41
N LEU A 74 -6.18 2.88 4.13
CA LEU A 74 -4.88 3.11 4.74
C LEU A 74 -3.75 2.37 3.99
N GLY A 75 -4.04 1.92 2.76
CA GLY A 75 -3.02 1.41 1.84
C GLY A 75 -2.43 2.53 0.99
N LEU A 76 -1.20 2.34 0.53
CA LEU A 76 -0.49 3.29 -0.33
C LEU A 76 0.06 2.60 -1.58
N GLU A 77 -0.25 3.18 -2.75
CA GLU A 77 0.52 2.95 -3.97
C GLU A 77 1.61 4.00 -4.13
N VAL A 78 2.78 3.57 -4.57
CA VAL A 78 3.93 4.43 -4.88
C VAL A 78 4.31 4.20 -6.33
N ARG A 79 4.08 5.19 -7.19
CA ARG A 79 4.28 5.07 -8.65
C ARG A 79 5.57 5.73 -9.14
N GLY A 80 6.06 6.72 -8.40
CA GLY A 80 7.25 7.51 -8.72
C GLY A 80 8.55 6.97 -8.12
N ALA A 81 8.51 5.81 -7.45
CA ALA A 81 9.72 5.18 -6.94
C ALA A 81 10.67 4.81 -8.09
N LYS A 82 11.96 5.12 -7.92
CA LYS A 82 13.02 4.83 -8.88
C LYS A 82 13.43 3.35 -8.85
N THR A 83 13.22 2.70 -7.72
CA THR A 83 13.55 1.27 -7.54
C THR A 83 12.45 0.55 -6.77
N PRO A 84 12.27 -0.77 -7.00
CA PRO A 84 11.36 -1.58 -6.18
C PRO A 84 11.65 -1.48 -4.68
N ALA A 85 12.92 -1.43 -4.28
CA ALA A 85 13.30 -1.30 -2.86
C ALA A 85 12.90 0.05 -2.24
N GLU A 86 12.85 1.11 -3.04
CA GLU A 86 12.36 2.41 -2.57
C GLU A 86 10.83 2.39 -2.37
N ALA A 87 10.08 1.83 -3.33
CA ALA A 87 8.64 1.66 -3.20
C ALA A 87 8.27 0.86 -1.93
N ASP A 88 8.98 -0.24 -1.71
CA ASP A 88 8.83 -1.11 -0.54
C ASP A 88 9.02 -0.34 0.79
N ARG A 89 10.18 0.32 0.96
CA ARG A 89 10.49 1.10 2.16
C ARG A 89 9.43 2.16 2.47
N ILE A 90 8.97 2.86 1.44
CA ILE A 90 7.97 3.94 1.59
C ILE A 90 6.63 3.38 2.05
N ARG A 91 6.17 2.28 1.45
CA ARG A 91 4.88 1.65 1.79
C ARG A 91 4.89 1.10 3.21
N ASN A 92 5.99 0.46 3.62
CA ASN A 92 6.16 -0.06 4.97
C ASN A 92 6.33 1.04 6.02
N PHE A 93 7.06 2.12 5.70
CA PHE A 93 7.11 3.32 6.54
C PHE A 93 5.71 3.93 6.71
N PHE A 94 4.97 4.10 5.61
CA PHE A 94 3.61 4.62 5.63
C PHE A 94 2.69 3.77 6.51
N LEU A 95 2.74 2.44 6.37
CA LEU A 95 1.96 1.52 7.20
C LEU A 95 2.22 1.74 8.70
N GLY A 96 3.49 1.88 9.10
CA GLY A 96 3.86 2.17 10.48
C GLY A 96 3.32 3.53 10.95
N ALA A 97 3.42 4.56 10.10
CA ALA A 97 2.91 5.89 10.42
C ALA A 97 1.38 5.91 10.59
N VAL A 98 0.62 5.25 9.69
CA VAL A 98 -0.84 5.19 9.82
C VAL A 98 -1.27 4.32 11.00
N ALA A 99 -0.55 3.23 11.31
CA ALA A 99 -0.80 2.43 12.50
C ALA A 99 -0.63 3.27 13.78
N GLY A 100 0.46 4.03 13.88
CA GLY A 100 0.70 4.95 14.99
C GLY A 100 -0.40 6.01 15.12
N ALA A 101 -0.79 6.65 14.01
CA ALA A 101 -1.87 7.65 13.98
C ALA A 101 -3.24 7.08 14.38
N CYS A 102 -3.48 5.80 14.07
CA CYS A 102 -4.70 5.09 14.43
C CYS A 102 -4.66 4.47 15.85
N GLY A 103 -3.52 4.51 16.54
CA GLY A 103 -3.35 3.92 17.87
C GLY A 103 -3.27 2.40 17.88
N ILE A 104 -2.83 1.79 16.77
CA ILE A 104 -2.66 0.34 16.67
C ILE A 104 -1.35 -0.08 17.35
N PRO A 105 -1.38 -1.03 18.30
CA PRO A 105 -0.17 -1.55 18.92
C PRO A 105 0.78 -2.15 17.87
N PRO A 106 2.12 -1.94 17.99
CA PRO A 106 3.10 -2.42 17.01
C PRO A 106 3.00 -3.93 16.71
N ASP A 107 2.71 -4.75 17.72
CA ASP A 107 2.53 -6.20 17.63
C ASP A 107 1.25 -6.61 16.87
N GLN A 108 0.29 -5.70 16.71
CA GLN A 108 -0.99 -5.95 16.05
C GLN A 108 -1.05 -5.44 14.60
N VAL A 109 -0.10 -4.58 14.19
CA VAL A 109 -0.10 -3.93 12.86
C VAL A 109 -0.22 -4.97 11.74
N THR A 110 0.56 -6.05 11.83
CA THR A 110 0.62 -7.11 10.81
C THR A 110 0.21 -8.48 11.34
N GLY A 111 -0.19 -8.57 12.62
CA GLY A 111 -0.48 -9.85 13.29
C GLY A 111 -1.60 -10.66 12.63
N TYR A 112 -2.54 -10.01 11.94
CA TYR A 112 -3.59 -10.68 11.17
C TYR A 112 -3.06 -11.39 9.92
N PHE A 113 -1.94 -10.93 9.36
CA PHE A 113 -1.29 -11.57 8.22
C PHE A 113 -0.27 -12.62 8.69
N PHE A 114 0.53 -12.29 9.71
CA PHE A 114 1.50 -13.19 10.33
C PHE A 114 0.90 -13.95 11.53
N CYS A 115 -0.22 -14.62 11.32
CA CYS A 115 -1.00 -15.29 12.37
C CYS A 115 -0.52 -16.72 12.70
N GLY A 116 0.72 -17.06 12.37
CA GLY A 116 1.34 -18.38 12.64
C GLY A 116 1.48 -19.27 11.41
N PRO A 117 2.11 -20.46 11.57
CA PRO A 117 2.57 -21.30 10.45
C PRO A 117 1.45 -21.89 9.59
N GLN A 118 0.24 -22.04 10.14
CA GLN A 118 -0.91 -22.57 9.42
C GLN A 118 -1.57 -21.52 8.50
N CYS A 119 -1.30 -20.23 8.72
CA CYS A 119 -2.04 -19.17 8.04
C CYS A 119 -1.88 -19.14 6.51
N PRO A 120 -0.67 -19.33 5.93
CA PRO A 120 -0.54 -19.44 4.48
C PRO A 120 -1.38 -20.57 3.88
N ALA A 121 -1.39 -21.74 4.52
CA ALA A 121 -2.19 -22.88 4.06
C ALA A 121 -3.70 -22.60 4.14
N ASN A 122 -4.16 -22.02 5.27
CA ASN A 122 -5.56 -21.64 5.44
C ASN A 122 -6.02 -20.60 4.40
N ARG A 123 -5.17 -19.61 4.08
CA ARG A 123 -5.46 -18.62 3.02
C ARG A 123 -5.57 -19.28 1.65
N ARG A 124 -4.63 -20.18 1.32
CA ARG A 124 -4.68 -20.98 0.10
C ARG A 124 -5.98 -21.77 0.01
N ASP A 125 -6.25 -22.60 1.02
CA ASP A 125 -7.41 -23.51 1.02
C ASP A 125 -8.73 -22.74 0.97
N HIS A 126 -8.84 -21.59 1.63
CA HIS A 126 -9.99 -20.70 1.54
C HIS A 126 -10.25 -20.20 0.10
N LEU A 127 -9.19 -19.78 -0.61
CA LEU A 127 -9.30 -19.34 -2.01
C LEU A 127 -9.63 -20.52 -2.94
N LEU A 128 -9.05 -21.70 -2.69
CA LEU A 128 -9.32 -22.89 -3.49
C LEU A 128 -10.75 -23.40 -3.32
N GLY A 129 -11.30 -23.34 -2.11
CA GLY A 129 -12.70 -23.67 -1.84
C GLY A 129 -13.69 -22.81 -2.64
N GLN A 130 -13.25 -21.65 -3.13
CA GLN A 130 -14.07 -20.70 -3.89
C GLN A 130 -13.60 -20.53 -5.34
N LEU A 131 -12.69 -21.39 -5.82
CA LEU A 131 -12.04 -21.24 -7.11
C LEU A 131 -13.02 -21.11 -8.30
N PRO A 132 -14.15 -21.84 -8.39
CA PRO A 132 -15.11 -21.65 -9.47
C PRO A 132 -15.71 -20.23 -9.51
N ALA A 133 -16.09 -19.69 -8.36
CA ALA A 133 -16.64 -18.34 -8.24
C ALA A 133 -15.59 -17.28 -8.60
N ILE A 134 -14.37 -17.45 -8.08
CA ILE A 134 -13.22 -16.59 -8.37
C ILE A 134 -12.88 -16.62 -9.88
N SER A 135 -12.92 -17.80 -10.52
CA SER A 135 -12.63 -17.94 -11.94
C SER A 135 -13.63 -17.21 -12.84
N SER A 136 -14.92 -17.28 -12.49
CA SER A 136 -15.95 -16.49 -13.19
C SER A 136 -15.70 -14.99 -12.99
N LEU A 137 -15.37 -14.58 -11.78
CA LEU A 137 -15.11 -13.18 -11.45
C LEU A 137 -13.87 -12.62 -12.17
N ALA A 138 -12.80 -13.40 -12.25
CA ALA A 138 -11.60 -13.05 -13.02
C ALA A 138 -11.91 -12.87 -14.52
N ARG A 139 -12.74 -13.73 -15.10
CA ARG A 139 -13.17 -13.61 -16.50
C ARG A 139 -13.95 -12.32 -16.74
N ASP A 140 -14.95 -12.06 -15.92
CA ASP A 140 -15.82 -10.88 -16.03
C ASP A 140 -15.03 -9.58 -15.83
N PHE A 141 -14.06 -9.55 -14.91
CA PHE A 141 -13.11 -8.45 -14.78
C PHE A 141 -12.18 -8.31 -15.99
N GLY A 142 -11.80 -9.44 -16.60
CA GLY A 142 -11.03 -9.48 -17.83
C GLY A 142 -11.65 -8.66 -18.97
N ASP A 143 -12.98 -8.68 -19.08
CA ASP A 143 -13.76 -7.93 -20.07
C ASP A 143 -13.78 -6.41 -19.83
N LEU A 144 -13.52 -5.95 -18.60
CA LEU A 144 -13.40 -4.54 -18.26
C LEU A 144 -12.01 -4.00 -18.61
N ARG A 145 -11.70 -3.90 -19.91
CA ARG A 145 -10.35 -3.60 -20.42
C ARG A 145 -9.77 -2.27 -19.93
N ALA A 146 -10.62 -1.25 -19.73
CA ALA A 146 -10.21 0.06 -19.23
C ALA A 146 -10.00 0.12 -17.70
N VAL A 147 -10.36 -0.94 -16.98
CA VAL A 147 -10.14 -1.07 -15.55
C VAL A 147 -8.84 -1.84 -15.31
N ARG A 148 -7.87 -1.16 -14.69
CA ARG A 148 -6.60 -1.75 -14.22
C ARG A 148 -6.69 -2.25 -12.78
N LEU A 149 -7.55 -1.65 -11.97
CA LEU A 149 -7.71 -1.97 -10.55
C LEU A 149 -9.18 -1.81 -10.18
N LEU A 150 -9.75 -2.84 -9.56
CA LEU A 150 -11.00 -2.77 -8.82
C LEU A 150 -10.72 -3.23 -7.39
N ALA A 151 -11.03 -2.42 -6.39
CA ALA A 151 -10.88 -2.82 -4.98
C ALA A 151 -12.19 -2.60 -4.20
N ALA A 152 -12.51 -3.56 -3.34
CA ALA A 152 -13.48 -3.40 -2.27
C ALA A 152 -12.84 -2.53 -1.19
N TRP A 153 -12.85 -1.22 -1.42
CA TRP A 153 -12.05 -0.25 -0.70
C TRP A 153 -12.38 -0.22 0.80
N ALA A 154 -13.65 -0.41 1.19
CA ALA A 154 -14.01 -0.60 2.59
C ALA A 154 -15.33 -1.38 2.75
N PRO A 155 -15.58 -2.02 3.91
CA PRO A 155 -16.71 -2.94 4.13
C PRO A 155 -18.12 -2.30 4.17
N LYS A 156 -18.31 -1.07 3.68
CA LYS A 156 -19.61 -0.39 3.58
C LYS A 156 -19.97 0.03 2.15
N GLY A 157 -19.55 -0.78 1.17
CA GLY A 157 -19.80 -0.50 -0.25
C GLY A 157 -18.92 0.62 -0.82
N GLU A 158 -17.90 1.03 -0.06
CA GLU A 158 -16.88 1.94 -0.59
C GLU A 158 -15.98 1.15 -1.53
N LEU A 159 -15.70 1.69 -2.71
CA LEU A 159 -14.95 0.98 -3.74
C LEU A 159 -13.94 1.88 -4.42
N ARG A 160 -13.01 1.25 -5.12
CA ARG A 160 -12.00 1.94 -5.91
C ARG A 160 -11.94 1.35 -7.31
N VAL A 161 -12.00 2.20 -8.33
CA VAL A 161 -11.79 1.86 -9.74
C VAL A 161 -10.65 2.71 -10.29
N ASN A 162 -9.51 2.08 -10.59
CA ASN A 162 -8.27 2.78 -10.97
C ASN A 162 -7.86 3.82 -9.91
N ASP A 163 -8.02 5.12 -10.22
CA ASP A 163 -7.75 6.25 -9.31
C ASP A 163 -9.03 6.90 -8.79
N LEU A 164 -10.20 6.45 -9.21
CA LEU A 164 -11.48 6.88 -8.65
C LEU A 164 -11.81 6.07 -7.40
N PHE A 165 -12.25 6.77 -6.37
CA PHE A 165 -12.72 6.24 -5.10
C PHE A 165 -14.18 6.68 -4.93
N LEU A 166 -15.05 5.73 -4.60
CA LEU A 166 -16.41 6.00 -4.13
C LEU A 166 -16.39 5.91 -2.60
N MET A 167 -16.45 7.07 -1.94
CA MET A 167 -16.30 7.19 -0.49
C MET A 167 -17.47 8.01 0.04
N GLN A 168 -18.26 7.46 0.97
CA GLN A 168 -19.44 8.17 1.53
C GLN A 168 -20.38 8.70 0.43
N ASN A 169 -20.64 7.89 -0.60
CA ASN A 169 -21.42 8.25 -1.80
C ASN A 169 -20.87 9.43 -2.62
N ARG A 170 -19.59 9.79 -2.43
CA ARG A 170 -18.90 10.80 -3.24
C ARG A 170 -17.86 10.14 -4.11
N ALA A 171 -17.92 10.43 -5.41
CA ALA A 171 -16.93 9.98 -6.38
C ALA A 171 -15.78 11.00 -6.44
N ARG A 172 -14.59 10.58 -6.05
CA ARG A 172 -13.37 11.40 -6.06
C ARG A 172 -12.24 10.64 -6.70
N GLU A 173 -11.54 11.28 -7.61
CA GLU A 173 -10.36 10.73 -8.24
C GLU A 173 -9.11 11.31 -7.57
N ALA A 174 -8.24 10.44 -7.08
CA ALA A 174 -6.96 10.87 -6.51
C ALA A 174 -6.08 11.43 -7.63
N VAL A 175 -5.51 12.61 -7.41
CA VAL A 175 -4.45 13.16 -8.25
C VAL A 175 -3.12 12.66 -7.68
N PRO A 176 -2.35 11.79 -8.35
CA PRO A 176 -1.12 11.25 -7.77
C PRO A 176 -0.17 12.35 -7.30
N SER A 177 0.53 12.12 -6.18
CA SER A 177 1.50 13.11 -5.68
C SER A 177 2.58 13.40 -6.72
N ARG A 178 3.13 14.61 -6.70
CA ARG A 178 3.98 15.12 -7.78
C ARG A 178 5.30 14.37 -7.91
N VAL A 179 5.91 14.00 -6.78
CA VAL A 179 7.25 13.42 -6.73
C VAL A 179 7.16 11.90 -6.70
N MET A 180 6.44 11.35 -5.72
CA MET A 180 6.41 9.90 -5.50
C MET A 180 5.18 9.21 -6.09
N GLY A 181 4.25 9.96 -6.70
CA GLY A 181 3.06 9.40 -7.33
C GLY A 181 2.17 8.65 -6.35
N PHE A 182 2.06 9.13 -5.11
CA PHE A 182 1.24 8.52 -4.06
C PHE A 182 -0.22 8.45 -4.47
N VAL A 183 -0.84 7.28 -4.29
CA VAL A 183 -2.28 7.10 -4.43
C VAL A 183 -2.86 6.30 -3.26
N PRO A 184 -3.79 6.87 -2.46
CA PRO A 184 -4.20 8.28 -2.52
C PRO A 184 -3.03 9.23 -2.21
N SER A 185 -3.15 10.51 -2.59
CA SER A 185 -2.18 11.58 -2.29
C SER A 185 -2.69 12.63 -1.30
N GLY A 186 -4.00 12.62 -1.01
CA GLY A 186 -4.68 13.70 -0.30
C GLY A 186 -5.32 14.75 -1.23
N ASP A 187 -4.90 14.80 -2.50
CA ASP A 187 -5.46 15.68 -3.52
C ASP A 187 -6.53 14.98 -4.36
N TRP A 188 -7.69 15.63 -4.51
CA TRP A 188 -8.88 15.03 -5.09
C TRP A 188 -9.49 15.88 -6.21
N ARG A 189 -9.76 15.24 -7.35
CA ARG A 189 -10.69 15.74 -8.36
C ARG A 189 -12.08 15.17 -8.10
N SER A 190 -13.07 16.03 -7.94
CA SER A 190 -14.46 15.60 -7.75
C SER A 190 -15.09 15.18 -9.07
N TRP A 191 -15.91 14.12 -9.01
CA TRP A 191 -16.77 13.68 -10.10
C TRP A 191 -18.24 13.82 -9.71
N PRO A 192 -19.16 14.06 -10.67
CA PRO A 192 -20.58 14.10 -10.38
C PRO A 192 -21.11 12.79 -9.78
N SER A 193 -20.61 11.65 -10.26
CA SER A 193 -20.98 10.31 -9.79
C SER A 193 -19.93 9.28 -10.23
N LEU A 194 -20.04 8.05 -9.70
CA LEU A 194 -19.28 6.89 -10.18
C LEU A 194 -19.57 6.64 -11.68
N GLY A 195 -20.85 6.62 -12.06
CA GLY A 195 -21.28 6.45 -13.44
C GLY A 195 -20.68 7.47 -14.42
N ALA A 196 -20.56 8.74 -14.03
CA ALA A 196 -19.96 9.76 -14.89
C ALA A 196 -18.47 9.47 -15.22
N TYR A 197 -17.71 8.98 -14.24
CA TYR A 197 -16.33 8.55 -14.47
C TYR A 197 -16.27 7.27 -15.31
N LEU A 198 -17.13 6.28 -15.00
CA LEU A 198 -17.14 5.01 -15.72
C LEU A 198 -17.56 5.15 -17.18
N GLN A 199 -18.52 6.04 -17.47
CA GLN A 199 -18.90 6.40 -18.83
C GLN A 199 -17.72 6.96 -19.64
N LYS A 200 -16.88 7.80 -19.03
CA LYS A 200 -15.68 8.34 -19.69
C LYS A 200 -14.71 7.24 -20.13
N ILE A 201 -14.64 6.13 -19.39
CA ILE A 201 -13.75 5.00 -19.70
C ILE A 201 -14.47 3.83 -20.38
N ASP A 202 -15.70 4.05 -20.85
CA ASP A 202 -16.55 3.06 -21.53
C ASP A 202 -16.78 1.78 -20.69
N VAL A 203 -17.13 1.96 -19.42
CA VAL A 203 -17.40 0.88 -18.47
C VAL A 203 -18.80 1.04 -17.89
N SER A 204 -19.55 -0.06 -17.78
CA SER A 204 -20.86 -0.09 -17.14
C SER A 204 -20.73 -0.03 -15.61
N GLU A 205 -21.43 0.93 -14.99
CA GLU A 205 -21.53 1.04 -13.53
C GLU A 205 -22.12 -0.21 -12.87
N GLY A 206 -23.19 -0.77 -13.45
CA GLY A 206 -23.81 -2.00 -12.95
C GLY A 206 -22.83 -3.18 -12.89
N LYS A 207 -21.95 -3.31 -13.89
CA LYS A 207 -20.91 -4.36 -13.89
C LYS A 207 -19.87 -4.17 -12.79
N VAL A 208 -19.44 -2.93 -12.55
CA VAL A 208 -18.50 -2.60 -11.47
C VAL A 208 -19.11 -2.92 -10.11
N ILE A 209 -20.34 -2.48 -9.87
CA ILE A 209 -21.06 -2.72 -8.61
C ILE A 209 -21.27 -4.21 -8.38
N ASP A 210 -21.71 -4.96 -9.40
CA ASP A 210 -21.89 -6.41 -9.31
C ASP A 210 -20.58 -7.15 -8.99
N LEU A 211 -19.51 -6.81 -9.69
CA LEU A 211 -18.18 -7.39 -9.43
C LEU A 211 -17.71 -7.09 -8.00
N THR A 212 -17.82 -5.85 -7.55
CA THR A 212 -17.43 -5.47 -6.17
C THR A 212 -18.26 -6.23 -5.13
N ARG A 213 -19.58 -6.36 -5.34
CA ARG A 213 -20.44 -7.16 -4.45
C ARG A 213 -19.97 -8.62 -4.39
N ARG A 214 -19.72 -9.25 -5.54
CA ARG A 214 -19.24 -10.64 -5.60
C ARG A 214 -17.85 -10.81 -4.99
N MET A 215 -16.95 -9.82 -5.14
CA MET A 215 -15.65 -9.81 -4.46
C MET A 215 -15.83 -9.86 -2.94
N LEU A 216 -16.71 -9.02 -2.38
CA LEU A 216 -16.99 -8.98 -0.95
C LEU A 216 -17.57 -10.29 -0.44
N GLU A 217 -18.49 -10.90 -1.19
CA GLU A 217 -19.13 -12.18 -0.83
C GLU A 217 -18.12 -13.33 -0.69
N ILE A 218 -17.07 -13.33 -1.50
CA ILE A 218 -16.05 -14.38 -1.52
C ILE A 218 -14.74 -14.00 -0.80
N GLY A 219 -14.72 -12.84 -0.12
CA GLY A 219 -13.59 -12.39 0.67
C GLY A 219 -12.38 -11.88 -0.13
N LEU A 220 -12.59 -11.34 -1.32
CA LEU A 220 -11.54 -10.66 -2.10
C LEU A 220 -11.51 -9.16 -1.82
N SER A 221 -10.30 -8.62 -1.65
CA SER A 221 -10.07 -7.19 -1.46
C SER A 221 -9.82 -6.45 -2.78
N ALA A 222 -9.14 -7.07 -3.75
CA ALA A 222 -8.83 -6.41 -5.02
C ALA A 222 -8.71 -7.34 -6.22
N LEU A 223 -8.96 -6.79 -7.40
CA LEU A 223 -8.67 -7.33 -8.73
C LEU A 223 -7.77 -6.35 -9.46
N ILE A 224 -6.66 -6.86 -9.98
CA ILE A 224 -5.62 -6.07 -10.63
C ILE A 224 -5.31 -6.69 -11.98
N ARG A 225 -5.25 -5.85 -13.00
CA ARG A 225 -4.74 -6.22 -14.31
C ARG A 225 -3.22 -6.10 -14.28
N ASP A 226 -2.55 -7.25 -14.29
CA ASP A 226 -1.10 -7.37 -14.31
C ASP A 226 -0.61 -7.62 -15.75
N PRO A 227 0.63 -7.23 -16.10
CA PRO A 227 1.23 -7.66 -17.36
C PRO A 227 1.21 -9.17 -17.57
N SER A 228 1.19 -10.01 -16.55
CA SER A 228 1.17 -11.47 -16.71
C SER A 228 -0.25 -12.05 -16.77
N GLY A 229 -1.28 -11.29 -16.39
CA GLY A 229 -2.64 -11.81 -16.28
C GLY A 229 -3.55 -10.99 -15.36
N ILE A 230 -4.48 -11.66 -14.67
CA ILE A 230 -5.38 -11.04 -13.69
C ILE A 230 -4.99 -11.54 -12.32
N ARG A 231 -4.65 -10.60 -11.45
CA ARG A 231 -4.24 -10.85 -10.08
C ARG A 231 -5.38 -10.49 -9.15
N LEU A 232 -5.69 -11.39 -8.23
CA LEU A 232 -6.73 -11.22 -7.23
C LEU A 232 -6.07 -11.25 -5.86
N VAL A 233 -6.40 -10.29 -5.02
CA VAL A 233 -5.90 -10.19 -3.66
C VAL A 233 -7.02 -10.61 -2.73
N GLY A 234 -6.78 -11.62 -1.90
CA GLY A 234 -7.66 -11.97 -0.79
C GLY A 234 -7.36 -11.03 0.37
N VAL A 235 -6.15 -11.16 0.92
CA VAL A 235 -5.68 -10.47 2.12
C VAL A 235 -4.25 -9.96 1.92
N GLY A 236 -3.88 -8.90 2.64
CA GLY A 236 -2.51 -8.38 2.65
C GLY A 236 -2.28 -7.31 3.71
N VAL A 237 -1.04 -6.87 3.83
CA VAL A 237 -0.62 -5.76 4.69
C VAL A 237 0.71 -5.20 4.18
N GLY A 238 0.81 -3.89 3.95
CA GLY A 238 2.05 -3.31 3.41
C GLY A 238 2.44 -3.95 2.08
N ASP A 239 3.66 -4.47 2.00
CA ASP A 239 4.24 -5.27 0.90
C ASP A 239 3.72 -6.73 0.83
N ASN A 240 3.11 -7.22 1.89
CA ASN A 240 2.63 -8.60 1.97
C ASN A 240 1.24 -8.75 1.35
N GLU A 241 1.07 -9.75 0.50
CA GLU A 241 -0.19 -10.11 -0.13
C GLU A 241 -0.33 -11.61 -0.28
N SER A 242 -1.57 -12.10 -0.24
CA SER A 242 -1.93 -13.47 -0.58
C SER A 242 -3.13 -13.46 -1.53
N GLY A 243 -3.06 -14.29 -2.56
CA GLY A 243 -4.03 -14.22 -3.65
C GLY A 243 -3.89 -15.29 -4.71
N LEU A 244 -4.64 -15.10 -5.80
CA LEU A 244 -4.58 -15.92 -7.01
C LEU A 244 -4.13 -15.08 -8.20
N LEU A 245 -3.31 -15.65 -9.07
CA LEU A 245 -2.92 -15.09 -10.35
C LEU A 245 -3.42 -15.99 -11.47
N PHE A 246 -4.32 -15.46 -12.29
CA PHE A 246 -4.82 -16.08 -13.51
C PHE A 246 -3.97 -15.61 -14.67
N LEU A 247 -3.12 -16.48 -15.21
CA LEU A 247 -2.27 -16.15 -16.34
C LEU A 247 -3.10 -15.93 -17.60
N ARG A 248 -2.71 -14.92 -18.38
CA ARG A 248 -3.14 -14.84 -19.78
C ARG A 248 -2.40 -15.89 -20.62
N PRO A 249 -2.88 -16.26 -21.82
CA PRO A 249 -2.23 -17.29 -22.65
C PRO A 249 -0.75 -17.04 -22.94
N ALA A 250 -0.33 -15.78 -23.08
CA ALA A 250 1.06 -15.38 -23.27
C ALA A 250 1.78 -14.95 -21.97
N GLY A 251 1.17 -15.20 -20.81
CA GLY A 251 1.72 -14.85 -19.50
C GLY A 251 2.79 -15.84 -19.07
N SER A 252 3.87 -15.33 -18.47
CA SER A 252 4.89 -16.17 -17.86
C SER A 252 4.51 -16.55 -16.45
N ARG A 253 4.73 -17.81 -16.08
CA ARG A 253 4.62 -18.28 -14.69
C ARG A 253 5.51 -17.42 -13.78
N PRO A 254 4.97 -16.88 -12.66
CA PRO A 254 5.78 -16.15 -11.69
C PRO A 254 6.82 -17.08 -11.04
N ARG A 255 7.98 -16.52 -10.72
CA ARG A 255 9.07 -17.25 -10.05
C ARG A 255 9.17 -16.79 -8.60
N VAL A 256 9.40 -17.72 -7.68
CA VAL A 256 9.77 -17.39 -6.30
C VAL A 256 11.01 -16.49 -6.33
N ASN A 257 11.03 -15.48 -5.46
CA ASN A 257 12.01 -14.39 -5.40
C ASN A 257 11.97 -13.37 -6.55
N ALA A 258 11.10 -13.52 -7.55
CA ALA A 258 10.90 -12.44 -8.52
C ALA A 258 10.24 -11.24 -7.82
N LYS A 259 10.80 -10.04 -8.08
CA LYS A 259 10.32 -8.77 -7.55
C LYS A 259 9.38 -8.08 -8.53
N TRP A 260 8.38 -7.40 -7.99
CA TRP A 260 7.47 -6.54 -8.73
C TRP A 260 8.05 -5.12 -8.80
N PRO A 261 7.55 -4.28 -9.74
CA PRO A 261 7.93 -2.88 -9.79
C PRO A 261 7.67 -2.10 -8.50
N ASP A 262 6.69 -2.52 -7.69
CA ASP A 262 6.27 -1.87 -6.45
C ASP A 262 6.95 -2.44 -5.18
N GLY A 263 8.01 -3.24 -5.36
CA GLY A 263 8.85 -3.74 -4.28
C GLY A 263 8.53 -5.15 -3.80
N ARG A 264 7.28 -5.60 -3.96
CA ARG A 264 6.82 -6.90 -3.48
C ARG A 264 7.60 -8.02 -4.11
N LYS A 265 7.85 -9.09 -3.36
CA LYS A 265 8.61 -10.24 -3.85
C LYS A 265 7.83 -11.51 -3.60
N TYR A 266 7.68 -12.35 -4.62
CA TYR A 266 7.04 -13.65 -4.45
C TYR A 266 7.80 -14.52 -3.45
N THR A 267 7.12 -14.98 -2.41
CA THR A 267 7.63 -15.96 -1.43
C THR A 267 7.06 -17.34 -1.68
N ILE A 268 5.80 -17.40 -2.11
CA ILE A 268 5.09 -18.64 -2.45
C ILE A 268 4.54 -18.48 -3.86
N VAL A 269 4.72 -19.52 -4.69
CA VAL A 269 4.07 -19.67 -5.99
C VAL A 269 3.73 -21.14 -6.20
N GLU A 270 2.44 -21.46 -6.20
CA GLU A 270 1.91 -22.82 -6.37
C GLU A 270 0.89 -22.81 -7.50
N GLU A 271 1.03 -23.72 -8.47
CA GLU A 271 0.00 -23.90 -9.49
C GLU A 271 -1.14 -24.72 -8.90
N VAL A 272 -2.34 -24.15 -8.88
CA VAL A 272 -3.52 -24.74 -8.22
C VAL A 272 -4.58 -25.19 -9.21
N ALA A 273 -4.52 -24.69 -10.44
CA ALA A 273 -5.23 -25.17 -11.62
C ALA A 273 -4.45 -24.73 -12.87
N PRO A 274 -4.71 -25.30 -14.06
CA PRO A 274 -4.00 -24.91 -15.27
C PRO A 274 -4.03 -23.39 -15.50
N GLY A 275 -2.86 -22.75 -15.45
CA GLY A 275 -2.74 -21.30 -15.63
C GLY A 275 -3.22 -20.45 -14.44
N VAL A 276 -3.52 -21.05 -13.29
CA VAL A 276 -3.92 -20.35 -12.05
C VAL A 276 -2.93 -20.67 -10.95
N PHE A 277 -2.36 -19.62 -10.36
CA PHE A 277 -1.33 -19.73 -9.34
C PHE A 277 -1.78 -19.11 -8.04
N TYR A 278 -1.72 -19.86 -6.95
CA TYR A 278 -1.68 -19.27 -5.61
C TYR A 278 -0.34 -18.59 -5.40
N TYR A 279 -0.36 -17.41 -4.80
CA TYR A 279 0.85 -16.67 -4.48
C TYR A 279 0.80 -16.03 -3.09
N GLU A 280 1.97 -15.87 -2.50
CA GLU A 280 2.21 -14.91 -1.41
C GLU A 280 3.41 -14.02 -1.75
N THR A 281 3.41 -12.81 -1.18
CA THR A 281 4.54 -11.87 -1.24
C THR A 281 5.12 -11.56 0.13
N THR A 282 6.37 -11.09 0.15
CA THR A 282 6.90 -10.27 1.25
C THR A 282 6.53 -8.83 1.00
#